data_AF-A0A7V5DA36-F1
#
_entry.id   AF-A0A7V5DA36-F1
#
_cell.length_a   1.000
_cell.length_b   1.000
_cell.length_c   1.000
_cell.angle_alpha   90.00
_cell.angle_beta   90.00
_cell.angle_gamma   90.00
#
_symmetry.space_group_name_H-M   'P 1'
#
loop_
_entity.id
_entity.type
_entity.pdbx_description
1 polymer ?
#
loop_
_entity_poly.entity_id
_entity_poly.type
_entity_poly.pdbx_seq_one_letter_code
_entity_poly.pdbx_strand_id
1 'polypeptide(L)'
;MPGEVKIGKKGKVYLTFDDGPSEKWTSKILDILKEKDVKATFFVVGEKAKRCPDIVKRIVEEEHGIGNHTYTHRKLTFLSYKDVFNEIERCEEEIFRITGKRPYLLRT
;
A
#
# COMPACT_ATOMS: atom_id res chain seq x y z
N MET A 1 8.45 28.00 -26.52
CA MET A 1 7.19 27.24 -26.56
C MET A 1 7.54 25.81 -26.21
N PRO A 2 7.01 25.21 -25.13
CA PRO A 2 7.30 23.81 -24.85
C PRO A 2 6.66 22.96 -25.96
N GLY A 3 7.48 22.13 -26.60
CA GLY A 3 7.11 21.33 -27.77
C GLY A 3 6.06 20.27 -27.45
N GLU A 4 5.25 19.94 -28.45
CA GLU A 4 4.22 18.91 -28.38
C GLU A 4 4.79 17.55 -27.99
N VAL A 5 4.30 17.02 -26.86
CA VAL A 5 4.54 15.63 -26.46
C VAL A 5 3.65 14.74 -27.31
N LYS A 6 4.25 13.94 -28.20
CA LYS A 6 3.53 12.90 -28.94
C LYS A 6 3.09 11.80 -27.97
N ILE A 7 1.80 11.75 -27.65
CA ILE A 7 1.23 10.67 -26.84
C ILE A 7 1.15 9.41 -27.72
N GLY A 8 2.06 8.47 -27.49
CA GLY A 8 1.99 7.13 -28.09
C GLY A 8 0.75 6.35 -27.64
N LYS A 9 0.49 5.20 -28.28
CA LYS A 9 -0.61 4.25 -27.98
C LYS A 9 -0.94 4.22 -26.47
N LYS A 10 -2.21 4.45 -26.09
CA LYS A 10 -2.68 4.53 -24.69
C LYS A 10 -2.02 3.46 -23.80
N GLY A 11 -0.99 3.85 -23.06
CA GLY A 11 -0.33 3.01 -22.07
C GLY A 11 -1.17 2.96 -20.79
N LYS A 12 -1.21 1.79 -20.14
CA LYS A 12 -1.75 1.69 -18.78
C LYS A 12 -0.62 1.93 -17.79
N VAL A 13 -0.89 2.75 -16.79
CA VAL A 13 0.00 2.99 -15.65
C VAL A 13 -0.76 2.61 -14.38
N TYR A 14 -0.06 1.98 -13.44
CA TYR A 14 -0.60 1.64 -12.13
C TYR A 14 0.15 2.42 -11.07
N LEU A 15 -0.57 3.24 -10.31
CA LEU A 15 0.00 3.97 -9.19
C LEU A 15 0.10 3.03 -7.99
N THR A 16 1.28 2.98 -7.40
CA THR A 16 1.54 2.21 -6.19
C THR A 16 2.28 3.07 -5.17
N PHE A 17 1.89 2.97 -3.90
CA PHE A 17 2.49 3.72 -2.80
C PHE A 17 3.01 2.75 -1.75
N ASP A 18 4.27 2.92 -1.37
CA ASP A 18 4.95 2.10 -0.38
C ASP A 18 5.08 2.88 0.94
N ASP A 19 5.60 2.24 1.98
CA ASP A 19 5.86 2.79 3.32
C ASP A 19 4.66 3.32 4.11
N GLY A 20 3.46 3.28 3.58
CA GLY A 20 2.24 3.72 4.26
C GLY A 20 1.73 2.72 5.31
N PRO A 21 0.61 3.04 5.99
CA PRO A 21 -0.06 4.34 5.99
C PRO A 21 0.71 5.39 6.80
N SER A 22 0.64 6.64 6.35
CA SER A 22 1.10 7.82 7.06
C SER A 22 -0.10 8.58 7.60
N GLU A 23 -0.10 8.87 8.91
CA GLU A 23 -1.13 9.70 9.58
C GLU A 23 -1.33 11.06 8.89
N LYS A 24 -0.26 11.64 8.35
CA LYS A 24 -0.28 12.99 7.75
C LYS A 24 -0.65 12.99 6.27
N TRP A 25 -0.23 11.97 5.52
CA TRP A 25 -0.21 12.03 4.05
C TRP A 25 -1.16 11.07 3.37
N THR A 26 -1.40 9.88 3.92
CA THR A 26 -2.16 8.85 3.19
C THR A 26 -3.60 9.27 2.95
N SER A 27 -4.28 9.86 3.94
CA SER A 27 -5.65 10.38 3.75
C SER A 27 -5.72 11.48 2.69
N LYS A 28 -4.70 12.36 2.60
CA LYS A 28 -4.65 13.40 1.56
C LYS A 28 -4.46 12.83 0.17
N ILE A 29 -3.66 11.77 0.04
CA ILE A 29 -3.50 11.04 -1.22
C ILE A 29 -4.84 10.39 -1.61
N LEU A 30 -5.53 9.74 -0.66
CA LEU A 30 -6.86 9.16 -0.90
C LEU A 30 -7.87 10.23 -1.35
N ASP A 31 -7.87 11.42 -0.73
CA ASP A 31 -8.73 12.54 -1.15
C ASP A 31 -8.47 12.94 -2.61
N ILE A 32 -7.20 13.06 -3.01
CA ILE A 32 -6.82 13.39 -4.39
C ILE A 32 -7.22 12.27 -5.36
N LEU A 33 -6.98 11.01 -4.99
CA LEU A 33 -7.34 9.86 -5.82
C LEU A 33 -8.86 9.80 -6.05
N LYS A 34 -9.65 10.07 -5.00
CA LYS A 34 -11.11 10.20 -5.08
C LYS A 34 -11.54 11.35 -5.97
N GLU A 35 -10.93 12.54 -5.81
CA GLU A 35 -11.22 13.71 -6.66
C GLU A 35 -10.94 13.44 -8.14
N LYS A 36 -9.90 12.66 -8.45
CA LYS A 36 -9.51 12.32 -9.82
C LYS A 36 -10.18 11.05 -10.36
N ASP A 37 -11.00 10.37 -9.57
CA ASP A 37 -11.60 9.07 -9.91
C ASP A 37 -10.55 8.03 -10.36
N VAL A 38 -9.44 7.93 -9.61
CA VAL A 38 -8.32 7.02 -9.89
C VAL A 38 -8.12 6.05 -8.72
N LYS A 39 -7.95 4.76 -9.03
CA LYS A 39 -7.55 3.75 -8.04
C LYS A 39 -6.03 3.56 -8.02
N ALA A 40 -5.53 3.06 -6.91
CA ALA A 40 -4.10 2.83 -6.65
C ALA A 40 -3.94 1.59 -5.77
N THR A 41 -2.71 1.10 -5.61
CA THR A 41 -2.38 0.02 -4.67
C THR A 41 -1.45 0.55 -3.58
N PHE A 42 -1.77 0.29 -2.32
CA PHE A 42 -0.97 0.71 -1.17
C PHE A 42 -0.29 -0.51 -0.55
N PHE A 43 1.04 -0.55 -0.58
CA PHE A 43 1.84 -1.54 0.13
C PHE A 43 2.11 -1.00 1.53
N VAL A 44 1.42 -1.57 2.53
CA VAL A 44 1.44 -1.05 3.90
C VAL A 44 2.44 -1.79 4.78
N VAL A 45 3.08 -1.05 5.67
CA VAL A 45 3.95 -1.59 6.72
C VAL A 45 3.09 -1.91 7.94
N GLY A 46 3.18 -3.14 8.45
CA GLY A 46 2.30 -3.65 9.51
C GLY A 46 2.27 -2.77 10.77
N GLU A 47 3.43 -2.30 11.25
CA GLU A 47 3.49 -1.40 12.41
C GLU A 47 2.75 -0.08 12.19
N LYS A 48 2.77 0.45 10.95
CA LYS A 48 2.05 1.68 10.59
C LYS A 48 0.56 1.40 10.42
N ALA A 49 0.20 0.26 9.84
CA ALA A 49 -1.19 -0.19 9.74
C ALA A 49 -1.85 -0.28 11.12
N LYS A 50 -1.14 -0.87 12.10
CA LYS A 50 -1.59 -0.95 13.49
C LYS A 50 -1.86 0.42 14.13
N ARG A 51 -1.05 1.44 13.80
CA ARG A 51 -1.21 2.81 14.31
C ARG A 51 -2.33 3.59 13.62
N CYS A 52 -2.61 3.27 12.35
CA CYS A 52 -3.58 4.01 11.52
C CYS A 52 -4.72 3.11 11.00
N PRO A 53 -5.44 2.36 11.86
CA PRO A 53 -6.41 1.37 11.40
C PRO A 53 -7.53 1.99 10.54
N ASP A 54 -7.96 3.21 10.86
CA ASP A 54 -9.03 3.89 10.11
C ASP A 54 -8.58 4.27 8.69
N ILE A 55 -7.31 4.65 8.51
CA ILE A 55 -6.75 4.90 7.17
C ILE A 55 -6.69 3.60 6.36
N VAL A 56 -6.31 2.50 6.99
CA VAL A 56 -6.25 1.18 6.33
C VAL A 56 -7.64 0.70 5.92
N LYS A 57 -8.66 0.88 6.77
CA LYS A 57 -10.06 0.61 6.40
C LYS A 57 -10.47 1.44 5.19
N ARG A 58 -10.18 2.75 5.23
CA ARG A 58 -10.50 3.68 4.15
C ARG A 58 -9.87 3.27 2.81
N ILE A 59 -8.63 2.79 2.79
CA ILE A 59 -7.99 2.23 1.58
C ILE A 59 -8.89 1.15 0.95
N VAL A 60 -9.40 0.21 1.75
CA VAL A 60 -10.22 -0.92 1.27
C VAL A 60 -11.65 -0.50 0.93
N GLU A 61 -12.26 0.36 1.74
CA GLU A 61 -13.64 0.87 1.55
C GLU A 61 -13.76 1.75 0.31
N GLU A 62 -12.69 2.50 -0.03
CA GLU A 62 -12.60 3.27 -1.28
C GLU A 62 -12.10 2.41 -2.45
N GLU A 63 -12.08 1.08 -2.32
CA GLU A 63 -11.76 0.09 -3.36
C GLU A 63 -10.34 0.22 -3.96
N HIS A 64 -9.39 0.74 -3.19
CA HIS A 64 -7.98 0.66 -3.55
C HIS A 64 -7.43 -0.75 -3.28
N GLY A 65 -6.35 -1.11 -3.99
CA GLY A 65 -5.59 -2.31 -3.68
C GLY A 65 -4.81 -2.14 -2.37
N ILE A 66 -4.71 -3.19 -1.58
CA ILE A 66 -3.84 -3.25 -0.40
C ILE A 66 -2.86 -4.41 -0.53
N GLY A 67 -1.59 -4.12 -0.30
CA GLY A 67 -0.48 -5.07 -0.36
C GLY A 67 0.33 -5.05 0.94
N ASN A 68 1.09 -6.11 1.15
CA ASN A 68 1.96 -6.30 2.30
C ASN A 68 3.34 -5.68 2.00
N HIS A 69 3.85 -4.83 2.89
CA HIS A 69 5.20 -4.27 2.82
C HIS A 69 6.06 -4.62 4.03
N THR A 70 5.95 -5.88 4.49
CA THR A 70 6.53 -6.40 5.74
C THR A 70 5.95 -5.73 6.99
N TYR A 71 6.30 -6.22 8.17
CA TYR A 71 5.76 -5.69 9.42
C TYR A 71 6.53 -4.46 9.89
N THR A 72 7.87 -4.54 9.84
CA THR A 72 8.79 -3.53 10.38
C THR A 72 9.63 -2.82 9.32
N HIS A 73 9.44 -3.15 8.02
CA HIS A 73 10.24 -2.60 6.91
C HIS A 73 11.73 -2.97 6.99
N ARG A 74 12.03 -4.19 7.49
CA ARG A 74 13.39 -4.73 7.50
C ARG A 74 13.75 -5.30 6.14
N LYS A 75 15.00 -5.09 5.72
CA LYS A 75 15.56 -5.72 4.52
C LYS A 75 15.60 -7.23 4.71
N LEU A 76 14.72 -7.94 4.00
CA LEU A 76 14.53 -9.39 4.16
C LEU A 76 15.78 -10.22 3.83
N THR A 77 16.67 -9.71 2.97
CA THR A 77 17.93 -10.40 2.60
C THR A 77 18.91 -10.60 3.75
N PHE A 78 18.73 -9.90 4.87
CA PHE A 78 19.55 -10.04 6.08
C PHE A 78 18.88 -10.89 7.17
N LEU A 79 17.73 -11.50 6.89
CA LEU A 79 16.93 -12.21 7.86
C LEU A 79 17.00 -13.72 7.66
N SER A 80 16.78 -14.46 8.75
CA SER A 80 16.53 -15.90 8.65
C SER A 80 15.20 -16.15 7.94
N TYR A 81 15.02 -17.34 7.36
CA TYR A 81 13.73 -17.72 6.75
C TYR A 81 12.54 -17.55 7.72
N LYS A 82 12.74 -17.92 8.99
CA LYS A 82 11.74 -17.76 10.04
C LYS A 82 11.37 -16.29 10.26
N ASP A 83 12.36 -15.41 10.27
CA ASP A 83 12.12 -13.98 10.46
C ASP A 83 11.47 -13.34 9.24
N VAL A 84 11.83 -13.76 8.02
CA VAL A 84 11.14 -13.36 6.79
C VAL A 84 9.67 -13.76 6.85
N PHE A 85 9.38 -15.01 7.22
CA PHE A 85 8.00 -15.48 7.35
C PHE A 85 7.22 -14.67 8.38
N ASN A 86 7.82 -14.42 9.56
CA ASN A 86 7.21 -13.59 10.61
C ASN A 86 6.92 -12.15 10.15
N GLU A 87 7.81 -11.53 9.37
CA GLU A 87 7.60 -10.18 8.84
C GLU A 87 6.40 -10.13 7.89
N ILE A 88 6.21 -11.15 7.07
CA ILE A 88 5.10 -11.24 6.13
C ILE A 88 3.80 -11.55 6.88
N GLU A 89 3.78 -12.62 7.68
CA GLU A 89 2.59 -13.12 8.37
C GLU A 89 2.01 -12.07 9.32
N ARG A 90 2.84 -11.41 10.13
CA ARG A 90 2.35 -10.40 11.08
C ARG A 90 1.72 -9.20 10.38
N CYS A 91 2.23 -8.82 9.21
CA CYS A 91 1.63 -7.73 8.44
C CYS A 91 0.30 -8.16 7.80
N GLU A 92 0.25 -9.40 7.31
CA GLU A 92 -0.99 -10.00 6.79
C GLU A 92 -2.09 -10.07 7.85
N GLU A 93 -1.75 -10.54 9.05
CA GLU A 93 -2.68 -10.61 10.19
C GLU A 93 -3.19 -9.22 10.61
N GLU A 94 -2.31 -8.22 10.63
CA GLU A 94 -2.69 -6.85 10.98
C GLU A 94 -3.69 -6.28 9.96
N ILE A 95 -3.41 -6.44 8.65
CA ILE A 95 -4.33 -6.04 7.58
C ILE A 95 -5.67 -6.77 7.69
N PHE A 96 -5.63 -8.09 7.93
CA PHE A 96 -6.83 -8.90 8.08
C PHE A 96 -7.68 -8.49 9.29
N ARG A 97 -7.04 -8.23 10.44
CA ARG A 97 -7.74 -7.77 11.65
C ARG A 97 -8.45 -6.44 11.42
N ILE A 98 -7.85 -5.54 10.66
CA ILE A 98 -8.41 -4.20 10.41
C ILE A 98 -9.52 -4.24 9.36
N THR A 99 -9.34 -5.02 8.30
CA THR A 99 -10.15 -4.90 7.07
C THR A 99 -11.04 -6.11 6.77
N GLY A 100 -10.82 -7.23 7.44
CA GLY A 100 -11.43 -8.53 7.11
C GLY A 100 -10.92 -9.14 5.80
N LYS A 101 -9.91 -8.54 5.14
CA LYS A 101 -9.33 -9.02 3.88
C LYS A 101 -7.86 -9.34 4.06
N ARG A 102 -7.39 -10.40 3.38
CA ARG A 102 -5.96 -10.72 3.30
C ARG A 102 -5.37 -10.14 2.02
N PRO A 103 -4.18 -9.50 2.07
CA PRO A 103 -3.47 -9.09 0.86
C PRO A 103 -2.99 -10.32 0.07
N TYR A 104 -3.03 -10.22 -1.26
CA TYR A 104 -2.47 -11.23 -2.18
C TYR A 104 -1.15 -10.77 -2.83
N LEU A 105 -0.72 -9.54 -2.52
CA LEU A 105 0.46 -8.90 -3.09
C LEU A 105 1.45 -8.60 -1.97
N LEU A 106 2.73 -8.85 -2.25
CA LEU A 106 3.86 -8.53 -1.39
C LEU A 106 4.85 -7.67 -2.19
N ARG A 107 5.42 -6.66 -1.53
CA ARG A 107 6.57 -5.88 -2.01
C ARG A 107 7.54 -5.69 -0.84
N THR A 108 8.84 -5.68 -1.10
CA THR A 108 9.90 -5.80 -0.07
C THR A 108 11.08 -4.93 -0.38
#